data_AF-A0A1E4RFW8-F1
#
_entry.id   AF-A0A1E4RFW8-F1
#
_cell.length_a   1.000
_cell.length_b   1.000
_cell.length_c   1.000
_cell.angle_alpha   90.00
_cell.angle_beta   90.00
_cell.angle_gamma   90.00
#
_symmetry.space_group_name_H-M   'P 1'
#
loop_
_entity.id
_entity.type
_entity.pdbx_description
1 polymer ?
#
loop_
_entity_poly.entity_id
_entity_poly.type
_entity_poly.pdbx_seq_one_letter_code
_entity_poly.pdbx_strand_id
1 'polypeptide(L)'
;MFRNICYRVAPAGAMKTSSIRMISSSAPRLFLGNLFGSREAKKHEELIEKQDDYTVDADSKIVILDETNSPNHKPFDAEADMPGFEVKNWKFTKVQQKDIETTYDIDSVNNTLITTYNELANASEQVSDLGSIKLNDLNFRFKYSKLLQQNLGFDISDYVFSTSHDLQILSDNLNQIINTRYVNERNPNGIVLRDEDFTAPNVYLNNELSDFEKEKFYEEILAKAKEA
;
A
#
# COMPACT_ATOMS: atom_id res chain seq x y z
N MET A 1 7.12 28.24 35.88
CA MET A 1 8.10 27.21 36.26
C MET A 1 8.77 26.76 34.96
N PHE A 2 9.85 27.45 34.55
CA PHE A 2 10.48 27.29 33.24
C PHE A 2 11.69 26.35 33.37
N ARG A 3 11.76 25.32 32.52
CA ARG A 3 12.90 24.39 32.46
C ARG A 3 13.89 24.87 31.39
N ASN A 4 15.13 25.06 31.82
CA ASN A 4 16.26 25.53 31.04
C ASN A 4 16.72 24.48 30.02
N ILE A 5 17.03 24.96 28.81
CA ILE A 5 17.67 24.24 27.71
C ILE A 5 19.18 24.38 27.90
N CYS A 6 19.90 23.27 28.10
CA CYS A 6 21.36 23.24 28.14
C CYS A 6 21.92 22.97 26.74
N TYR A 7 22.57 23.97 26.14
CA TYR A 7 23.43 23.80 24.97
C TYR A 7 24.82 23.35 25.43
N ARG A 8 25.35 22.29 24.82
CA ARG A 8 26.74 21.85 25.02
C ARG A 8 27.59 22.37 23.85
N VAL A 9 28.37 23.40 24.12
CA VAL A 9 29.42 23.92 23.23
C VAL A 9 30.68 23.09 23.45
N ALA A 10 31.26 22.53 22.39
CA ALA A 10 32.56 21.88 22.42
C ALA A 10 33.68 22.90 22.12
N PRO A 11 34.83 22.86 22.82
CA PRO A 11 35.89 23.83 22.65
C PRO A 11 36.75 23.57 21.40
N ALA A 12 37.16 24.68 20.79
CA ALA A 12 38.17 24.77 19.75
C ALA A 12 39.58 24.57 20.31
N GLY A 13 40.45 23.93 19.51
CA GLY A 13 41.89 24.13 19.59
C GLY A 13 42.75 22.87 19.64
N ALA A 14 43.43 22.56 18.53
CA ALA A 14 44.89 22.40 18.49
C ALA A 14 45.34 22.11 17.04
N MET A 15 45.84 23.14 16.37
CA MET A 15 46.58 23.02 15.10
C MET A 15 47.83 22.16 15.34
N LYS A 16 47.95 21.03 14.64
CA LYS A 16 49.23 20.33 14.48
C LYS A 16 49.85 20.76 13.16
N THR A 17 50.94 21.50 13.27
CA THR A 17 51.86 21.82 12.17
C THR A 17 52.45 20.54 11.60
N SER A 18 52.02 20.14 10.41
CA SER A 18 52.68 19.08 9.65
C SER A 18 54.01 19.62 9.10
N SER A 19 55.10 19.07 9.62
CA SER A 19 56.46 19.29 9.11
C SER A 19 56.56 18.77 7.67
N ILE A 20 56.83 19.67 6.73
CA ILE A 20 57.25 19.34 5.36
C ILE A 20 58.66 18.72 5.44
N ARG A 21 58.80 17.43 5.09
CA ARG A 21 60.08 16.87 4.64
C ARG A 21 60.01 16.65 3.14
N MET A 22 60.93 17.27 2.41
CA MET A 22 61.08 17.08 0.97
C MET A 22 61.71 15.72 0.64
N ILE A 23 61.10 15.08 -0.37
CA ILE A 23 61.68 14.49 -1.60
C ILE A 23 62.98 13.68 -1.47
N SER A 24 62.91 12.46 -2.04
CA SER A 24 63.98 11.57 -2.50
C SER A 24 64.49 10.49 -1.53
N SER A 25 64.01 9.27 -1.73
CA SER A 25 64.88 8.17 -2.18
C SER A 25 64.02 7.03 -2.74
N SER A 26 63.89 6.96 -4.07
CA SER A 26 63.33 5.78 -4.74
C SER A 26 64.37 4.67 -4.72
N ALA A 27 64.22 3.72 -3.80
CA ALA A 27 64.87 2.41 -3.91
C ALA A 27 63.81 1.41 -4.40
N PRO A 28 63.99 0.75 -5.56
CA PRO A 28 62.98 -0.13 -6.11
C PRO A 28 63.00 -1.44 -5.33
N ARG A 29 61.86 -1.84 -4.76
CA ARG A 29 61.66 -3.20 -4.26
C ARG A 29 60.47 -3.82 -4.95
N LEU A 30 60.84 -4.58 -5.97
CA LEU A 30 60.13 -5.61 -6.71
C LEU A 30 59.08 -6.34 -5.85
N PHE A 31 57.80 -6.05 -6.08
CA PHE A 31 56.69 -6.77 -5.46
C PHE A 31 56.19 -7.98 -6.28
N LEU A 32 56.77 -8.29 -7.45
CA LEU A 32 56.36 -9.47 -8.21
C LEU A 32 57.55 -10.22 -8.78
N GLY A 33 58.48 -10.62 -7.90
CA GLY A 33 59.32 -11.78 -8.16
C GLY A 33 58.52 -13.04 -7.85
N ASN A 34 58.27 -13.86 -8.87
CA ASN A 34 57.71 -15.23 -8.83
C ASN A 34 56.19 -15.38 -8.96
N LEU A 35 55.59 -14.92 -10.05
CA LEU A 35 54.44 -15.63 -10.62
C LEU A 35 54.59 -15.67 -12.15
N PHE A 36 55.05 -16.83 -12.63
CA PHE A 36 55.24 -17.23 -14.04
C PHE A 36 56.52 -16.73 -14.76
N GLY A 37 57.55 -17.60 -14.71
CA GLY A 37 58.27 -18.08 -15.90
C GLY A 37 58.93 -17.04 -16.83
N SER A 38 60.26 -17.04 -16.81
CA SER A 38 61.17 -16.35 -17.73
C SER A 38 60.65 -16.20 -19.17
N ARG A 39 60.23 -15.00 -19.55
CA ARG A 39 60.30 -14.52 -20.94
C ARG A 39 60.73 -13.05 -20.94
N GLU A 40 61.67 -12.77 -21.81
CA GLU A 40 62.47 -11.55 -21.90
C GLU A 40 61.62 -10.28 -21.87
N ALA A 41 62.11 -9.27 -21.16
CA ALA A 41 61.52 -7.94 -21.09
C ALA A 41 61.47 -7.33 -22.50
N LYS A 42 60.32 -7.44 -23.15
CA LYS A 42 60.02 -6.69 -24.37
C LYS A 42 60.04 -5.20 -24.03
N LYS A 43 60.68 -4.43 -24.91
CA LYS A 43 60.95 -3.00 -24.72
C LYS A 43 59.64 -2.25 -24.44
N HIS A 44 59.72 -1.29 -23.54
CA HIS A 44 58.62 -0.44 -23.07
C HIS A 44 57.80 0.23 -24.19
N GLU A 45 58.38 0.36 -25.39
CA GLU A 45 57.73 0.89 -26.60
C GLU A 45 56.64 -0.06 -27.16
N GLU A 46 56.85 -1.38 -27.15
CA GLU A 46 55.84 -2.36 -27.60
C GLU A 46 54.65 -2.49 -26.62
N LEU A 47 54.85 -2.09 -25.36
CA LEU A 47 53.81 -2.08 -24.33
C LEU A 47 52.91 -0.85 -24.41
N ILE A 48 53.44 0.29 -24.87
CA ILE A 48 52.67 1.52 -25.10
C ILE A 48 51.82 1.37 -26.37
N GLU A 49 52.38 0.79 -27.43
CA GLU A 49 51.67 0.57 -28.70
C GLU A 49 50.48 -0.39 -28.56
N LYS A 50 50.52 -1.31 -27.58
CA LYS A 50 49.41 -2.24 -27.28
C LYS A 50 48.42 -1.76 -26.23
N GLN A 51 48.68 -0.62 -25.57
CA GLN A 51 47.73 -0.05 -24.62
C GLN A 51 46.54 0.62 -25.31
N ASP A 52 46.72 1.08 -26.55
CA ASP A 52 45.65 1.66 -27.37
C ASP A 52 44.80 0.60 -28.10
N ASP A 53 45.23 -0.67 -28.11
CA ASP A 53 44.54 -1.80 -28.74
C ASP A 53 43.57 -2.55 -27.80
N TYR A 54 43.31 -2.02 -26.59
CA TYR A 54 42.22 -2.53 -25.76
C TYR A 54 40.89 -2.12 -26.37
N THR A 55 40.33 -2.98 -27.20
CA THR A 55 38.89 -2.96 -27.52
C THR A 55 38.14 -3.10 -26.20
N VAL A 56 37.55 -2.00 -25.71
CA VAL A 56 36.56 -2.06 -24.63
C VAL A 56 35.43 -2.91 -25.18
N ASP A 57 35.39 -4.17 -24.74
CA ASP A 57 34.34 -5.09 -25.14
C ASP A 57 33.00 -4.46 -24.75
N ALA A 58 32.19 -4.05 -25.74
CA ALA A 58 30.93 -3.35 -25.49
C ALA A 58 29.95 -4.22 -24.67
N ASP A 59 30.21 -5.52 -24.61
CA ASP A 59 29.47 -6.52 -23.85
C ASP A 59 29.91 -6.66 -22.38
N SER A 60 30.97 -5.96 -21.96
CA SER A 60 31.39 -5.91 -20.54
C SER A 60 30.52 -4.97 -19.70
N LYS A 61 29.19 -5.07 -19.85
CA LYS A 61 28.23 -4.31 -19.06
C LYS A 61 28.27 -4.83 -17.61
N ILE A 62 28.78 -4.01 -16.69
CA ILE A 62 28.67 -4.28 -15.25
C ILE A 62 27.18 -4.22 -14.90
N VAL A 63 26.56 -5.39 -14.71
CA VAL A 63 25.17 -5.48 -14.26
C VAL A 63 25.12 -5.22 -12.76
N ILE A 64 24.52 -4.11 -12.35
CA ILE A 64 24.23 -3.83 -10.94
C ILE A 64 23.08 -4.75 -10.54
N LEU A 65 23.35 -5.68 -9.62
CA LEU A 65 22.33 -6.59 -9.10
C LEU A 65 21.35 -5.80 -8.23
N ASP A 66 20.07 -5.85 -8.59
CA ASP A 66 18.95 -5.40 -7.76
C ASP A 66 18.29 -6.60 -7.07
N GLU A 67 17.29 -6.34 -6.23
CA GLU A 67 16.55 -7.38 -5.51
C GLU A 67 15.94 -8.43 -6.46
N THR A 68 15.52 -8.01 -7.66
CA THR A 68 14.86 -8.86 -8.66
C THR A 68 15.82 -9.67 -9.54
N ASN A 69 17.02 -9.17 -9.77
CA ASN A 69 18.06 -9.77 -10.62
C ASN A 69 19.11 -10.53 -9.81
N SER A 70 18.97 -10.56 -8.48
CA SER A 70 19.83 -11.34 -7.60
C SER A 70 19.64 -12.84 -7.85
N PRO A 71 20.71 -13.64 -7.95
CA PRO A 71 20.61 -15.10 -8.09
C PRO A 71 19.94 -15.78 -6.89
N ASN A 72 19.78 -15.06 -5.77
CA ASN A 72 19.09 -15.52 -4.57
C ASN A 72 17.65 -14.99 -4.48
N HIS A 73 17.17 -14.23 -5.48
CA HIS A 73 15.78 -13.79 -5.51
C HIS A 73 14.88 -15.00 -5.75
N LYS A 74 14.05 -15.31 -4.75
CA LYS A 74 12.94 -16.24 -4.90
C LYS A 74 11.66 -15.41 -4.83
N PRO A 75 10.86 -15.31 -5.92
CA PRO A 75 9.56 -14.67 -5.83
C PRO A 75 8.70 -15.48 -4.86
N PHE A 76 7.92 -14.77 -4.03
CA PHE A 76 6.98 -15.41 -3.12
C PHE A 76 5.95 -16.21 -3.92
N ASP A 77 5.86 -17.51 -3.62
CA ASP A 77 4.87 -18.40 -4.19
C ASP A 77 3.97 -18.88 -3.06
N ALA A 78 2.71 -18.42 -3.05
CA ALA A 78 1.76 -18.73 -1.99
C ALA A 78 1.54 -20.24 -1.84
N GLU A 79 1.59 -21.02 -2.93
CA GLU A 79 1.37 -22.46 -2.89
C GLU A 79 2.57 -23.21 -2.29
N ALA A 80 3.79 -22.79 -2.65
CA ALA A 80 5.02 -23.41 -2.18
C ALA A 80 5.49 -22.92 -0.80
N ASP A 81 5.31 -21.63 -0.51
CA ASP A 81 5.79 -20.99 0.72
C ASP A 81 4.74 -21.02 1.84
N MET A 82 3.45 -21.20 1.52
CA MET A 82 2.36 -21.31 2.49
C MET A 82 1.42 -22.51 2.22
N PRO A 83 1.95 -23.75 2.15
CA PRO A 83 1.14 -24.93 1.85
C PRO A 83 0.07 -25.14 2.92
N GLY A 84 -1.19 -25.20 2.48
CA GLY A 84 -2.35 -25.43 3.36
C GLY A 84 -2.90 -24.17 4.06
N PHE A 85 -2.41 -22.97 3.69
CA PHE A 85 -3.02 -21.74 4.17
C PHE A 85 -4.30 -21.42 3.41
N GLU A 86 -5.44 -21.46 4.10
CA GLU A 86 -6.74 -21.08 3.57
C GLU A 86 -7.31 -19.87 4.31
N VAL A 87 -7.64 -18.82 3.57
CA VAL A 87 -8.36 -17.67 4.12
C VAL A 87 -9.86 -17.99 4.11
N LYS A 88 -10.43 -18.27 5.29
CA LYS A 88 -11.87 -18.46 5.44
C LYS A 88 -12.57 -17.11 5.40
N ASN A 89 -13.26 -16.83 4.30
CA ASN A 89 -14.22 -15.74 4.28
C ASN A 89 -15.50 -16.17 5.00
N TRP A 90 -15.83 -15.49 6.09
CA TRP A 90 -17.02 -15.79 6.87
C TRP A 90 -18.25 -15.02 6.38
N LYS A 91 -18.10 -14.03 5.48
CA LYS A 91 -19.20 -13.26 4.90
C LYS A 91 -19.71 -13.91 3.62
N PHE A 92 -21.02 -13.87 3.38
CA PHE A 92 -21.63 -14.45 2.18
C PHE A 92 -21.40 -13.58 0.95
N THR A 93 -21.45 -12.27 1.15
CA THR A 93 -21.13 -11.25 0.14
C THR A 93 -19.92 -10.45 0.61
N LYS A 94 -19.11 -9.92 -0.31
CA LYS A 94 -18.00 -9.03 0.02
C LYS A 94 -18.28 -7.68 -0.61
N VAL A 95 -18.54 -6.68 0.23
CA VAL A 95 -18.74 -5.30 -0.18
C VAL A 95 -17.55 -4.49 0.31
N GLN A 96 -16.85 -3.80 -0.60
CA GLN A 96 -15.74 -2.94 -0.21
C GLN A 96 -16.28 -1.64 0.37
N GLN A 97 -15.55 -1.02 1.28
CA GLN A 97 -15.99 0.20 1.95
C GLN A 97 -16.31 1.34 0.98
N LYS A 98 -15.58 1.41 -0.14
CA LYS A 98 -15.80 2.39 -1.21
C LYS A 98 -17.11 2.20 -1.97
N ASP A 99 -17.66 1.00 -1.96
CA ASP A 99 -18.83 0.61 -2.75
C ASP A 99 -20.11 0.56 -1.89
N ILE A 100 -20.03 0.78 -0.57
CA ILE A 100 -21.18 0.66 0.36
C ILE A 100 -22.33 1.57 -0.06
N GLU A 101 -22.04 2.85 -0.27
CA GLU A 101 -23.03 3.88 -0.65
C GLU A 101 -23.73 3.55 -1.96
N THR A 102 -23.02 2.95 -2.94
CA THR A 102 -23.60 2.58 -4.22
C THR A 102 -24.30 1.22 -4.22
N THR A 103 -23.96 0.34 -3.27
CA THR A 103 -24.48 -1.02 -3.21
C THR A 103 -25.82 -1.10 -2.48
N TYR A 104 -26.00 -0.26 -1.46
CA TYR A 104 -27.15 -0.34 -0.56
C TYR A 104 -28.02 0.91 -0.65
N ASP A 105 -29.33 0.67 -0.62
CA ASP A 105 -30.33 1.68 -0.36
C ASP A 105 -30.89 1.42 1.05
N ILE A 106 -31.48 2.44 1.67
CA ILE A 106 -32.00 2.33 3.04
C ILE A 106 -33.06 1.23 3.16
N ASP A 107 -33.90 1.08 2.14
CA ASP A 107 -34.96 0.07 2.10
C ASP A 107 -34.37 -1.35 2.01
N SER A 108 -33.29 -1.53 1.24
CA SER A 108 -32.64 -2.84 1.13
C SER A 108 -31.96 -3.24 2.44
N VAL A 109 -31.39 -2.28 3.17
CA VAL A 109 -30.81 -2.52 4.49
C VAL A 109 -31.88 -2.81 5.54
N ASN A 110 -32.97 -2.07 5.56
CA ASN A 110 -34.10 -2.34 6.46
C ASN A 110 -34.69 -3.72 6.24
N ASN A 111 -34.86 -4.12 4.98
CA ASN A 111 -35.28 -5.47 4.64
C ASN A 111 -34.28 -6.51 5.16
N THR A 112 -32.98 -6.28 4.95
CA THR A 112 -31.91 -7.18 5.44
C THR A 112 -31.90 -7.30 6.96
N LEU A 113 -32.15 -6.20 7.69
CA LEU A 113 -32.25 -6.19 9.15
C LEU A 113 -33.40 -7.09 9.63
N ILE A 114 -34.57 -6.95 9.00
CA ILE A 114 -35.79 -7.70 9.33
C ILE A 114 -35.62 -9.18 8.99
N THR A 115 -35.11 -9.51 7.79
CA THR A 115 -34.90 -10.90 7.38
C THR A 115 -33.92 -11.60 8.31
N THR A 116 -32.79 -10.96 8.62
CA THR A 116 -31.78 -11.48 9.55
C THR A 116 -32.36 -11.72 10.95
N TYR A 117 -33.28 -10.85 11.39
CA TYR A 117 -33.91 -11.00 12.70
C TYR A 117 -34.86 -12.20 12.72
N ASN A 118 -35.72 -12.30 11.69
CA ASN A 118 -36.68 -13.38 11.57
C ASN A 118 -35.99 -14.76 11.43
N GLU A 119 -34.86 -14.82 10.73
CA GLU A 119 -34.02 -16.03 10.60
C GLU A 119 -33.51 -16.55 11.95
N LEU A 120 -33.11 -15.64 12.86
CA LEU A 120 -32.57 -16.02 14.17
C LEU A 120 -33.65 -16.22 15.23
N ALA A 121 -34.70 -15.40 15.19
CA ALA A 121 -35.78 -15.46 16.16
C ALA A 121 -36.62 -16.74 16.01
N ASN A 122 -36.58 -17.41 14.85
CA ASN A 122 -37.44 -18.56 14.51
C ASN A 122 -38.91 -18.27 14.87
N ALA A 123 -39.34 -17.01 14.77
CA ALA A 123 -40.64 -16.57 15.22
C ALA A 123 -41.73 -17.09 14.27
N SER A 124 -42.83 -17.61 14.83
CA SER A 124 -44.00 -18.04 14.05
C SER A 124 -44.71 -16.88 13.35
N GLU A 125 -44.45 -15.65 13.80
CA GLU A 125 -44.96 -14.41 13.21
C GLU A 125 -43.79 -13.61 12.66
N GLN A 126 -43.88 -13.22 11.38
CA GLN A 126 -42.91 -12.32 10.78
C GLN A 126 -43.11 -10.92 11.34
N VAL A 127 -42.06 -10.38 11.97
CA VAL A 127 -42.08 -8.98 12.39
C VAL A 127 -41.77 -8.12 11.18
N SER A 128 -42.58 -7.08 10.94
CA SER A 128 -42.40 -6.12 9.85
C SER A 128 -41.96 -4.74 10.31
N ASP A 129 -42.10 -4.41 11.60
CA ASP A 129 -41.78 -3.10 12.15
C ASP A 129 -40.50 -3.13 13.00
N LEU A 130 -39.53 -2.29 12.63
CA LEU A 130 -38.24 -2.14 13.29
C LEU A 130 -38.35 -1.57 14.71
N GLY A 131 -39.30 -0.66 14.94
CA GLY A 131 -39.46 0.05 16.21
C GLY A 131 -39.94 -0.84 17.36
N SER A 132 -40.54 -1.99 17.05
CA SER A 132 -41.07 -2.93 18.02
C SER A 132 -40.01 -3.89 18.60
N ILE A 133 -38.85 -4.01 17.94
CA ILE A 133 -37.84 -5.04 18.24
C ILE A 133 -36.75 -4.48 19.15
N LYS A 134 -36.59 -5.12 20.32
CA LYS A 134 -35.52 -4.83 21.29
C LYS A 134 -34.42 -5.89 21.24
N LEU A 135 -33.16 -5.45 21.28
CA LEU A 135 -31.96 -6.29 21.23
C LEU A 135 -31.23 -6.33 22.58
N ASN A 136 -31.99 -6.53 23.67
CA ASN A 136 -31.45 -6.50 25.03
C ASN A 136 -30.64 -7.75 25.41
N ASP A 137 -30.96 -8.91 24.82
CA ASP A 137 -30.18 -10.13 25.06
C ASP A 137 -28.84 -10.03 24.32
N LEU A 138 -27.75 -10.00 25.09
CA LEU A 138 -26.39 -9.89 24.58
C LEU A 138 -26.02 -11.07 23.67
N ASN A 139 -26.43 -12.29 24.02
CA ASN A 139 -26.08 -13.48 23.24
C ASN A 139 -26.82 -13.46 21.89
N PHE A 140 -28.12 -13.14 21.92
CA PHE A 140 -28.89 -12.93 20.70
C PHE A 140 -28.30 -11.80 19.85
N ARG A 141 -28.01 -10.65 20.44
CA ARG A 141 -27.44 -9.48 19.74
C ARG A 141 -26.12 -9.80 19.07
N PHE A 142 -25.24 -10.58 19.72
CA PHE A 142 -23.97 -11.01 19.12
C PHE A 142 -24.16 -11.97 17.94
N LYS A 143 -25.09 -12.93 18.04
CA LYS A 143 -25.42 -13.81 16.92
C LYS A 143 -26.03 -13.03 15.75
N TYR A 144 -26.90 -12.08 16.08
CA TYR A 144 -27.55 -11.18 15.14
C TYR A 144 -26.54 -10.29 14.43
N SER A 145 -25.65 -9.60 15.16
CA SER A 145 -24.63 -8.73 14.56
C SER A 145 -23.71 -9.50 13.62
N LYS A 146 -23.31 -10.71 14.01
CA LYS A 146 -22.52 -11.58 13.15
C LYS A 146 -23.27 -11.94 11.87
N LEU A 147 -24.48 -12.47 11.96
CA LEU A 147 -25.25 -12.86 10.77
C LEU A 147 -25.56 -11.66 9.87
N LEU A 148 -25.87 -10.51 10.47
CA LEU A 148 -26.10 -9.27 9.74
C LEU A 148 -24.88 -8.84 8.92
N GLN A 149 -23.68 -8.86 9.52
CA GLN A 149 -22.44 -8.57 8.80
C GLN A 149 -22.12 -9.61 7.72
N GLN A 150 -22.53 -10.88 7.90
CA GLN A 150 -22.40 -11.90 6.86
C GLN A 150 -23.28 -11.59 5.64
N ASN A 151 -24.51 -11.13 5.90
CA ASN A 151 -25.50 -10.78 4.88
C ASN A 151 -25.18 -9.46 4.17
N LEU A 152 -24.77 -8.42 4.91
CA LEU A 152 -24.39 -7.12 4.36
C LEU A 152 -22.99 -7.10 3.73
N GLY A 153 -22.13 -8.03 4.08
CA GLY A 153 -20.82 -8.17 3.44
C GLY A 153 -19.79 -7.07 3.72
N PHE A 154 -20.09 -6.13 4.61
CA PHE A 154 -19.14 -5.14 5.14
C PHE A 154 -19.08 -5.18 6.68
N ASP A 155 -17.99 -4.67 7.24
CA ASP A 155 -17.80 -4.64 8.70
C ASP A 155 -18.48 -3.42 9.29
N ILE A 156 -19.23 -3.64 10.36
CA ILE A 156 -19.88 -2.59 11.15
C ILE A 156 -19.07 -2.42 12.43
N SER A 157 -18.78 -1.17 12.80
CA SER A 157 -18.00 -0.87 14.01
C SER A 157 -18.69 -1.42 15.27
N ASP A 158 -17.90 -2.00 16.18
CA ASP A 158 -18.37 -2.48 17.48
C ASP A 158 -19.06 -1.38 18.30
N TYR A 159 -18.67 -0.12 18.08
CA TYR A 159 -19.32 1.05 18.69
C TYR A 159 -20.81 1.07 18.36
N VAL A 160 -21.18 0.85 17.09
CA VAL A 160 -22.57 0.90 16.61
C VAL A 160 -23.41 -0.19 17.28
N PHE A 161 -22.88 -1.42 17.42
CA PHE A 161 -23.61 -2.49 18.11
C PHE A 161 -23.71 -2.26 19.61
N SER A 162 -22.70 -1.64 20.21
CA SER A 162 -22.69 -1.35 21.64
C SER A 162 -23.71 -0.27 22.00
N THR A 163 -23.93 0.72 21.13
CA THR A 163 -24.92 1.79 21.34
C THR A 163 -26.33 1.39 20.94
N SER A 164 -26.49 0.46 20.00
CA SER A 164 -27.79 0.05 19.47
C SER A 164 -28.45 -1.03 20.34
N HIS A 165 -29.42 -0.61 21.16
CA HIS A 165 -30.22 -1.50 22.00
C HIS A 165 -31.55 -1.90 21.36
N ASP A 166 -31.96 -1.15 20.33
CA ASP A 166 -33.18 -1.37 19.57
C ASP A 166 -32.84 -1.44 18.07
N LEU A 167 -33.66 -2.15 17.31
CA LEU A 167 -33.39 -2.35 15.89
C LEU A 167 -33.55 -1.06 15.08
N GLN A 168 -34.45 -0.17 15.49
CA GLN A 168 -34.58 1.17 14.90
C GLN A 168 -33.29 1.98 15.04
N ILE A 169 -32.67 2.00 16.22
CA ILE A 169 -31.42 2.73 16.46
C ILE A 169 -30.29 2.15 15.59
N LEU A 170 -30.27 0.82 15.41
CA LEU A 170 -29.30 0.19 14.51
C LEU A 170 -29.52 0.62 13.05
N SER A 171 -30.78 0.64 12.59
CA SER A 171 -31.14 1.13 11.25
C SER A 171 -30.69 2.58 11.03
N ASP A 172 -30.96 3.46 12.00
CA ASP A 172 -30.58 4.88 11.90
C ASP A 172 -29.05 5.05 11.81
N ASN A 173 -28.28 4.28 12.58
CA ASN A 173 -26.82 4.29 12.51
C ASN A 173 -26.29 3.71 11.19
N LEU A 174 -26.90 2.63 10.68
CA LEU A 174 -26.52 2.06 9.39
C LEU A 174 -26.84 3.02 8.25
N ASN A 175 -27.97 3.73 8.31
CA ASN A 175 -28.33 4.75 7.36
C ASN A 175 -27.25 5.86 7.31
N GLN A 176 -26.72 6.28 8.46
CA GLN A 176 -25.60 7.21 8.48
C GLN A 176 -24.35 6.63 7.80
N ILE A 177 -24.02 5.37 8.05
CA ILE A 177 -22.86 4.70 7.44
C ILE A 177 -23.01 4.62 5.91
N ILE A 178 -24.20 4.22 5.42
CA ILE A 178 -24.45 4.03 3.99
C ILE A 178 -24.44 5.35 3.23
N ASN A 179 -25.02 6.40 3.83
CA ASN A 179 -25.00 7.74 3.23
C ASN A 179 -23.65 8.46 3.39
N THR A 180 -22.73 7.91 4.18
CA THR A 180 -21.40 8.51 4.32
C THR A 180 -20.55 8.11 3.12
N ARG A 181 -20.13 9.12 2.35
CA ARG A 181 -19.19 8.94 1.25
C ARG A 181 -17.90 8.33 1.74
N TYR A 182 -17.33 7.47 0.91
CA TYR A 182 -16.05 6.85 1.21
C TYR A 182 -14.94 7.89 1.42
N VAL A 183 -14.23 7.78 2.53
CA VAL A 183 -13.07 8.62 2.87
C VAL A 183 -11.82 7.77 2.86
N ASN A 184 -10.77 8.27 2.21
CA ASN A 184 -9.46 7.62 2.23
C ASN A 184 -8.77 7.86 3.57
N GLU A 185 -8.37 6.79 4.27
CA GLU A 185 -7.70 6.86 5.56
C GLU A 185 -6.41 7.71 5.54
N ARG A 186 -5.71 7.74 4.41
CA ARG A 186 -4.51 8.56 4.25
C ARG A 186 -4.82 10.06 4.34
N ASN A 187 -6.02 10.45 3.91
CA ASN A 187 -6.47 11.83 3.85
C ASN A 187 -7.86 11.94 4.51
N PRO A 188 -7.94 11.90 5.86
CA PRO A 188 -9.21 11.84 6.58
C PRO A 188 -10.05 13.12 6.44
N ASN A 189 -9.41 14.25 6.14
CA ASN A 189 -10.08 15.54 5.92
C ASN A 189 -10.40 15.77 4.42
N GLY A 190 -10.23 14.77 3.57
CA GLY A 190 -10.57 14.87 2.15
C GLY A 190 -12.07 15.07 1.95
N ILE A 191 -12.44 16.05 1.14
CA ILE A 191 -13.84 16.30 0.78
C ILE A 191 -14.10 15.58 -0.55
N VAL A 192 -15.08 14.68 -0.56
CA VAL A 192 -15.52 13.98 -1.77
C VAL A 192 -16.78 14.66 -2.28
N LEU A 193 -16.64 15.38 -3.40
CA LEU A 193 -17.72 16.11 -4.06
C LEU A 193 -18.15 15.34 -5.31
N ARG A 194 -19.43 15.42 -5.66
CA ARG A 194 -19.98 14.93 -6.92
C ARG A 194 -20.74 16.05 -7.61
N ASP A 195 -20.94 15.92 -8.91
CA ASP A 195 -21.66 16.94 -9.69
C ASP A 195 -23.09 17.13 -9.18
N GLU A 196 -23.71 16.07 -8.65
CA GLU A 196 -25.05 16.07 -8.03
C GLU A 196 -25.16 16.94 -6.77
N ASP A 197 -24.05 17.29 -6.11
CA ASP A 197 -24.07 18.18 -4.94
C ASP A 197 -24.34 19.63 -5.28
N PHE A 198 -24.13 20.02 -6.53
CA PHE A 198 -24.23 21.39 -6.98
C PHE A 198 -25.53 21.59 -7.74
N THR A 199 -26.46 22.33 -7.14
CA THR A 199 -27.72 22.71 -7.82
C THR A 199 -27.51 23.82 -8.86
N ALA A 200 -26.41 24.58 -8.76
CA ALA A 200 -26.15 25.73 -9.59
C ALA A 200 -25.51 25.30 -10.93
N PRO A 201 -26.07 25.70 -12.09
CA PRO A 201 -25.59 25.23 -13.41
C PRO A 201 -24.23 25.78 -13.82
N ASN A 202 -23.72 26.79 -13.10
CA ASN A 202 -22.42 27.41 -13.36
C ASN A 202 -21.29 26.81 -12.51
N VAL A 203 -21.57 25.78 -11.70
CA VAL A 203 -20.56 25.07 -10.91
C VAL A 203 -20.43 23.66 -11.48
N TYR A 204 -19.20 23.23 -11.75
CA TYR A 204 -18.90 21.88 -12.23
C TYR A 204 -17.65 21.37 -11.53
N LEU A 205 -17.55 20.05 -11.35
CA LEU A 205 -16.30 19.42 -10.94
C LEU A 205 -15.49 19.05 -12.16
N ASN A 206 -14.19 19.36 -12.12
CA ASN A 206 -13.27 18.91 -13.14
C ASN A 206 -12.85 17.46 -12.85
N ASN A 207 -13.50 16.50 -13.50
CA ASN A 207 -13.21 15.07 -13.36
C ASN A 207 -12.05 14.66 -14.28
N GLU A 208 -10.87 15.26 -14.08
CA GLU A 208 -9.66 14.87 -14.81
C GLU A 208 -9.05 13.60 -14.22
N LEU A 209 -8.69 12.67 -15.12
CA LEU A 209 -7.87 11.52 -14.79
C LEU A 209 -6.51 11.98 -14.24
N SER A 210 -5.91 11.16 -13.38
CA SER A 210 -4.53 11.40 -12.94
C SER A 210 -3.57 11.34 -14.13
N ASP A 211 -2.42 12.02 -14.04
CA ASP A 211 -1.42 12.02 -15.13
C ASP A 211 -0.96 10.60 -15.50
N PHE A 212 -0.85 9.73 -14.49
CA PHE A 212 -0.55 8.31 -14.68
C PHE A 212 -1.63 7.58 -15.49
N GLU A 213 -2.91 7.81 -15.17
CA GLU A 213 -4.02 7.20 -15.90
C GLU A 213 -4.14 7.77 -17.32
N LYS A 214 -3.88 9.07 -17.50
CA LYS A 214 -3.83 9.71 -18.82
C LYS A 214 -2.75 9.09 -19.70
N GLU A 215 -1.55 8.89 -19.15
CA GLU A 215 -0.44 8.25 -19.85
C GLU A 215 -0.76 6.80 -20.22
N LYS A 216 -1.27 6.02 -19.25
CA LYS A 216 -1.69 4.63 -19.51
C LYS A 216 -2.76 4.54 -20.61
N PHE A 217 -3.78 5.39 -20.55
CA PHE A 217 -4.83 5.43 -21.56
C PHE A 217 -4.29 5.82 -22.94
N TYR A 218 -3.33 6.75 -22.98
CA TYR A 218 -2.65 7.12 -24.21
C TYR A 218 -1.85 5.96 -24.80
N GLU A 219 -1.08 5.23 -23.98
CA GLU A 219 -0.34 4.05 -24.40
C GLU A 219 -1.27 2.94 -24.92
N GLU A 220 -2.40 2.70 -24.26
CA GLU A 220 -3.40 1.73 -24.71
C GLU A 220 -3.99 2.11 -26.07
N ILE A 221 -4.27 3.40 -26.32
CA ILE A 221 -4.74 3.89 -27.63
C ILE A 221 -3.65 3.73 -28.68
N LEU A 222 -2.41 4.07 -28.34
CA LEU A 222 -1.28 4.00 -29.24
C LEU A 222 -0.97 2.54 -29.65
N ALA A 223 -1.10 1.59 -28.71
CA ALA A 223 -0.99 0.16 -29.00
C ALA A 223 -2.10 -0.30 -29.97
N LYS A 224 -3.36 0.04 -29.69
CA LYS A 224 -4.49 -0.29 -30.59
C LYS A 224 -4.33 0.30 -31.99
N ALA A 225 -3.81 1.52 -32.10
CA ALA A 225 -3.56 2.17 -33.38
C ALA A 225 -2.41 1.55 -34.17
N LYS A 226 -1.45 0.90 -33.51
CA LYS A 226 -0.35 0.17 -34.16
C LYS A 226 -0.75 -1.23 -34.62
N GLU A 227 -1.76 -1.83 -33.98
CA GLU A 227 -2.29 -3.15 -34.34
C GLU A 227 -3.29 -3.12 -35.51
N ALA A 228 -3.86 -1.96 -35.83
CA ALA A 228 -4.79 -1.71 -36.94
C ALA A 228 -4.07 -1.36 -38.24
#